data_AF-A0A812XQR6-F1
#
_entry.id   AF-A0A812XQR6-F1
#
_cell.length_a   1.000
_cell.length_b   1.000
_cell.length_c   1.000
_cell.angle_alpha   90.00
_cell.angle_beta   90.00
_cell.angle_gamma   90.00
#
_symmetry.space_group_name_H-M   'P 1'
#
loop_
_entity.id
_entity.type
_entity.pdbx_description
1 polymer ?
#
loop_
_entity_poly.entity_id
_entity_poly.type
_entity_poly.pdbx_seq_one_letter_code
_entity_poly.pdbx_strand_id
1 'polypeptide(L)'
;MPGIDYSKFDKIEDSDDEPPRKPPPPPPAAEAAPQTPAQLPEEHCRPLTDVPKLELPDGDWLNFYQSKLTAPQRMQTLVHLWNSANQEERVEFLRHLIDLINNPAISNRIKGGQEVLKDLDSNFYHGVTFPEEWVGTFETFGIDDKKVCFEKLFKSLDQQERGLVLGTLM
;
A
#
# COMPACT_ATOMS: atom_id res chain seq x y z
N MET A 1 -7.14 -14.32 -74.07
CA MET A 1 -6.74 -13.81 -72.74
C MET A 1 -5.27 -14.15 -72.54
N PRO A 2 -4.35 -13.18 -72.65
CA PRO A 2 -2.93 -13.44 -72.45
C PRO A 2 -2.60 -13.44 -70.95
N GLY A 3 -2.01 -14.54 -70.49
CA GLY A 3 -1.55 -14.73 -69.11
C GLY A 3 -0.31 -13.88 -68.81
N ILE A 4 -0.25 -13.35 -67.58
CA ILE A 4 0.88 -12.54 -67.13
C ILE A 4 1.97 -13.48 -66.62
N ASP A 5 3.13 -13.37 -67.28
CA ASP A 5 4.37 -14.08 -66.99
C ASP A 5 5.05 -13.47 -65.75
N TYR A 6 5.33 -14.30 -64.75
CA TYR A 6 5.92 -13.88 -63.46
C TYR A 6 7.46 -13.78 -63.49
N SER A 7 8.11 -13.87 -64.65
CA SER A 7 9.59 -13.72 -64.77
C SER A 7 10.07 -12.28 -64.67
N LYS A 8 9.19 -11.32 -64.35
CA LYS A 8 9.52 -9.88 -64.19
C LYS A 8 9.89 -9.47 -62.76
N PHE A 9 9.94 -10.40 -61.80
CA PHE A 9 10.20 -10.08 -60.40
C PHE A 9 11.65 -10.23 -59.94
N ASP A 10 12.61 -10.36 -60.86
CA ASP A 10 14.00 -10.54 -60.47
C ASP A 10 14.89 -9.60 -61.29
N LYS A 11 15.47 -8.60 -60.60
CA LYS A 11 16.55 -7.69 -61.00
C LYS A 11 16.17 -6.32 -61.55
N ILE A 12 16.08 -5.34 -60.65
CA ILE A 12 16.77 -4.05 -60.83
C ILE A 12 17.38 -3.67 -59.48
N GLU A 13 18.70 -3.84 -59.40
CA GLU A 13 19.59 -3.23 -58.44
C GLU A 13 20.18 -2.02 -59.18
N ASP A 14 19.98 -0.78 -58.70
CA ASP A 14 20.91 0.33 -58.92
C ASP A 14 20.64 1.50 -57.97
N SER A 15 21.71 2.20 -57.68
CA SER A 15 21.95 3.09 -56.55
C SER A 15 21.65 4.57 -56.87
N ASP A 16 21.56 5.37 -55.80
CA ASP A 16 21.83 6.83 -55.72
C ASP A 16 20.71 7.84 -56.08
N ASP A 17 19.99 8.35 -55.08
CA ASP A 17 19.59 9.78 -54.98
C ASP A 17 19.04 10.12 -53.57
N GLU A 18 19.63 11.14 -52.93
CA GLU A 18 19.17 12.00 -51.82
C GLU A 18 17.98 11.55 -50.91
N PRO A 19 18.15 11.51 -49.55
CA PRO A 19 17.01 11.30 -48.67
C PRO A 19 16.05 12.51 -48.67
N PRO A 20 14.73 12.29 -48.84
CA PRO A 20 13.73 13.36 -48.80
C PRO A 20 13.67 14.01 -47.40
N ARG A 21 13.56 15.34 -47.39
CA ARG A 21 13.51 16.23 -46.22
C ARG A 21 12.77 15.62 -45.03
N LYS A 22 13.49 15.57 -43.90
CA LYS A 22 13.00 15.12 -42.60
C LYS A 22 11.61 15.72 -42.30
N PRO A 23 10.64 14.92 -41.82
CA PRO A 23 9.48 15.46 -41.14
C PRO A 23 9.96 16.35 -39.96
N PRO A 24 9.20 17.40 -39.59
CA PRO A 24 9.58 18.28 -38.48
C PRO A 24 9.89 17.44 -37.24
N PRO A 25 10.88 17.84 -36.43
CA PRO A 25 11.26 17.07 -35.26
C PRO A 25 10.00 16.83 -34.42
N PRO A 26 9.75 15.59 -33.96
CA PRO A 26 8.84 15.42 -32.85
C PRO A 26 9.32 16.36 -31.72
N PRO A 27 8.40 16.88 -30.87
CA PRO A 27 8.83 17.55 -29.64
C PRO A 27 9.91 16.68 -28.99
N PRO A 28 10.96 17.28 -28.40
CA PRO A 28 12.13 16.56 -27.94
C PRO A 28 11.64 15.30 -27.25
N ALA A 29 12.22 14.17 -27.64
CA ALA A 29 12.11 12.95 -26.86
C ALA A 29 12.48 13.34 -25.43
N ALA A 30 11.46 13.68 -24.63
CA ALA A 30 11.45 13.30 -23.24
C ALA A 30 11.69 11.82 -23.36
N GLU A 31 12.92 11.45 -23.04
CA GLU A 31 13.39 10.10 -22.93
C GLU A 31 12.20 9.24 -22.50
N ALA A 32 12.02 8.10 -23.14
CA ALA A 32 11.44 6.99 -22.42
C ALA A 32 12.34 6.84 -21.19
N ALA A 33 11.97 7.56 -20.12
CA ALA A 33 12.60 7.45 -18.84
C ALA A 33 12.60 5.95 -18.61
N PRO A 34 13.72 5.35 -18.17
CA PRO A 34 13.65 4.00 -17.66
C PRO A 34 12.41 3.98 -16.77
N GLN A 35 11.50 3.03 -17.00
CA GLN A 35 10.42 2.79 -16.06
C GLN A 35 11.13 2.40 -14.77
N THR A 36 11.51 3.41 -13.99
CA THR A 36 12.18 3.26 -12.72
C THR A 36 11.21 2.42 -11.94
N PRO A 37 11.63 1.24 -11.43
CA PRO A 37 10.73 0.34 -10.72
C PRO A 37 10.00 1.19 -9.70
N ALA A 38 8.67 1.29 -9.85
CA ALA A 38 7.78 2.25 -9.19
C ALA A 38 8.44 2.83 -7.93
N GLN A 39 9.15 3.96 -8.08
CA GLN A 39 9.86 4.55 -6.96
C GLN A 39 8.79 4.96 -5.98
N LEU A 40 8.75 4.29 -4.83
CA LEU A 40 7.90 4.70 -3.71
C LEU A 40 8.15 6.19 -3.49
N PRO A 41 7.09 7.02 -3.50
CA PRO A 41 7.21 8.44 -3.24
C PRO A 41 8.12 8.67 -2.03
N GLU A 42 9.14 9.52 -2.17
CA GLU A 42 10.16 9.74 -1.13
C GLU A 42 9.55 10.15 0.22
N GLU A 43 8.33 10.71 0.20
CA GLU A 43 7.54 11.02 1.39
C GLU A 43 7.20 9.78 2.26
N HIS A 44 6.99 8.61 1.64
CA HIS A 44 6.65 7.37 2.35
C HIS A 44 7.88 6.71 2.97
N CYS A 45 9.08 7.04 2.47
CA CYS A 45 10.35 6.50 2.91
C CYS A 45 11.10 7.44 3.88
N ARG A 46 10.52 8.61 4.19
CA ARG A 46 11.16 9.61 5.05
C ARG A 46 11.43 9.00 6.45
N PRO A 47 12.62 9.21 7.03
CA PRO A 47 12.90 8.79 8.40
C PRO A 47 11.98 9.51 9.39
N LEU A 48 11.36 8.74 10.28
CA LEU A 48 10.40 9.21 11.26
C LEU A 48 11.12 9.53 12.59
N THR A 49 11.98 10.55 12.58
CA THR A 49 12.79 10.95 13.75
C THR A 49 12.05 11.80 14.77
N ASP A 50 10.97 12.47 14.36
CA ASP A 50 10.15 13.35 15.21
C ASP A 50 8.92 12.63 15.78
N VAL A 51 8.98 11.30 15.88
CA VAL A 51 7.87 10.47 16.33
C VAL A 51 7.65 10.70 17.82
N PRO A 52 6.47 11.20 18.24
CA PRO A 52 6.13 11.32 19.64
C PRO A 52 5.96 9.93 20.28
N LYS A 53 6.11 9.86 21.59
CA LYS A 53 5.93 8.60 22.33
C LYS A 53 4.48 8.11 22.25
N LEU A 54 4.30 6.80 22.10
CA LEU A 54 2.98 6.17 22.17
C LEU A 54 2.49 6.17 23.62
N GLU A 55 1.50 7.02 23.92
CA GLU A 55 0.95 7.19 25.28
C GLU A 55 -0.58 7.13 25.26
N LEU A 56 -1.17 6.26 26.09
CA LEU A 56 -2.62 6.10 26.18
C LEU A 56 -3.17 6.87 27.41
N PRO A 57 -4.44 7.32 27.37
CA PRO A 57 -5.42 7.14 26.30
C PRO A 57 -5.25 8.12 25.14
N ASP A 58 -4.75 9.34 25.36
CA ASP A 58 -4.61 10.40 24.35
C ASP A 58 -3.19 10.97 24.38
N GLY A 59 -2.68 11.41 23.24
CA GLY A 59 -1.37 12.06 23.14
C GLY A 59 -1.08 12.59 21.74
N ASP A 60 0.02 13.33 21.62
CA ASP A 60 0.47 13.92 20.35
C ASP A 60 0.72 12.88 19.25
N TRP A 61 0.91 11.62 19.62
CA TRP A 61 1.07 10.51 18.68
C TRP A 61 -0.14 10.29 17.78
N LEU A 62 -1.37 10.49 18.27
CA LEU A 62 -2.56 10.30 17.44
C LEU A 62 -2.68 11.42 16.39
N ASN A 63 -2.38 12.67 16.79
CA ASN A 63 -2.33 13.80 15.88
C ASN A 63 -1.21 13.63 14.83
N PHE A 64 -0.05 13.12 15.26
CA PHE A 64 1.06 12.80 14.37
C PHE A 64 0.68 11.69 13.38
N TYR A 65 0.07 10.60 13.85
CA TYR A 65 -0.41 9.52 13.01
C TYR A 65 -1.38 10.01 11.93
N GLN A 66 -2.32 10.88 12.29
CA GLN A 66 -3.32 11.38 11.34
C GLN A 66 -2.77 12.43 10.37
N SER A 67 -1.96 13.37 10.87
CA SER A 67 -1.58 14.59 10.13
C SER A 67 -0.19 14.56 9.52
N LYS A 68 0.72 13.71 10.04
CA LYS A 68 2.12 13.65 9.61
C LYS A 68 2.45 12.36 8.86
N LEU A 69 1.80 11.25 9.20
CA LEU A 69 1.98 10.01 8.45
C LEU A 69 1.10 10.00 7.20
N THR A 70 1.69 9.53 6.11
CA THR A 70 0.98 9.25 4.86
C THR A 70 0.14 7.98 4.99
N ALA A 71 -0.86 7.80 4.13
CA ALA A 71 -1.72 6.62 4.16
C ALA A 71 -0.92 5.29 4.13
N PRO A 72 0.11 5.11 3.26
CA PRO A 72 0.94 3.90 3.28
C PRO A 72 1.68 3.70 4.61
N GLN A 73 2.21 4.77 5.22
CA GLN A 73 2.89 4.68 6.52
C GLN A 73 1.92 4.30 7.64
N ARG A 74 0.70 4.84 7.62
CA ARG A 74 -0.37 4.48 8.55
C ARG A 74 -0.73 3.00 8.44
N MET A 75 -0.94 2.53 7.22
CA MET A 75 -1.24 1.12 6.96
C MET A 75 -0.10 0.20 7.39
N GLN A 76 1.15 0.56 7.04
CA GLN A 76 2.32 -0.21 7.44
C GLN A 76 2.46 -0.27 8.97
N THR A 77 2.19 0.84 9.66
CA THR A 77 2.16 0.88 11.13
C THR A 77 1.13 -0.11 11.68
N LEU A 78 -0.10 -0.11 11.15
CA LEU A 78 -1.15 -1.05 11.56
C LEU A 78 -0.78 -2.50 11.27
N VAL A 79 -0.16 -2.79 10.12
CA VAL A 79 0.34 -4.12 9.77
C VAL A 79 1.35 -4.59 10.81
N HIS A 80 2.31 -3.75 11.19
CA HIS A 80 3.30 -4.12 12.20
C HIS A 80 2.69 -4.29 13.59
N LEU A 81 1.77 -3.43 14.02
CA LEU A 81 1.06 -3.57 15.30
C LEU A 81 0.17 -4.82 15.36
N TRP A 82 -0.43 -5.18 14.23
CA TRP A 82 -1.22 -6.41 14.10
C TRP A 82 -0.31 -7.65 14.18
N ASN A 83 0.79 -7.62 13.43
CA ASN A 83 1.74 -8.71 13.35
C ASN A 83 2.49 -8.92 14.67
N SER A 84 2.68 -7.87 15.49
CA SER A 84 3.27 -8.00 16.83
C SER A 84 2.30 -8.60 17.86
N ALA A 85 0.99 -8.64 17.57
CA ALA A 85 -0.01 -9.21 18.45
C ALA A 85 -0.19 -10.72 18.21
N ASN A 86 -0.48 -11.47 19.27
CA ASN A 86 -0.72 -12.91 19.18
C ASN A 86 -2.12 -13.22 18.65
N GLN A 87 -2.37 -14.49 18.28
CA GLN A 87 -3.65 -14.94 17.73
C GLN A 87 -4.86 -14.58 18.61
N GLU A 88 -4.75 -14.75 19.93
CA GLU A 88 -5.84 -14.42 20.88
C GLU A 88 -6.12 -12.91 20.90
N GLU A 89 -5.06 -12.10 20.87
CA GLU A 89 -5.17 -10.63 20.87
C GLU A 89 -5.78 -10.13 19.55
N ARG A 90 -5.39 -10.71 18.41
CA ARG A 90 -5.98 -10.40 17.09
C ARG A 90 -7.47 -10.68 17.04
N VAL A 91 -7.91 -11.80 17.62
CA VAL A 91 -9.35 -12.14 17.71
C VAL A 91 -10.08 -11.09 18.53
N GLU A 92 -9.49 -10.67 19.65
CA GLU A 92 -10.05 -9.63 20.51
C GLU A 92 -10.09 -8.25 19.83
N PHE A 93 -9.07 -7.88 19.05
CA PHE A 93 -9.09 -6.65 18.24
C PHE A 93 -10.17 -6.69 17.18
N LEU A 94 -10.29 -7.80 16.46
CA LEU A 94 -11.28 -7.94 15.42
C LEU A 94 -12.70 -7.86 16.01
N ARG A 95 -12.97 -8.54 17.12
CA ARG A 95 -14.24 -8.43 17.86
C ARG A 95 -14.53 -6.98 18.28
N HIS A 96 -13.53 -6.30 18.82
CA HIS A 96 -13.64 -4.90 19.23
C HIS A 96 -13.95 -3.97 18.05
N LEU A 97 -13.27 -4.17 16.91
CA LEU A 97 -13.52 -3.42 15.68
C LEU A 97 -14.92 -3.68 15.12
N ILE A 98 -15.40 -4.93 15.11
CA ILE A 98 -16.78 -5.27 14.69
C ILE A 98 -17.80 -4.52 15.55
N ASP A 99 -17.62 -4.52 16.87
CA ASP A 99 -18.53 -3.87 17.81
C ASP A 99 -18.61 -2.37 17.53
N LEU A 100 -17.45 -1.74 17.30
CA LEU A 100 -17.31 -0.34 16.95
C LEU A 100 -17.96 0.01 15.60
N ILE A 101 -17.79 -0.84 14.58
CA ILE A 101 -18.36 -0.62 13.25
C ILE A 101 -19.88 -0.93 13.25
N ASN A 102 -20.35 -1.71 14.22
CA ASN A 102 -21.74 -2.17 14.36
C ASN A 102 -22.33 -2.70 13.04
N ASN A 103 -21.54 -3.47 12.28
CA ASN A 103 -21.94 -4.02 10.99
C ASN A 103 -22.22 -5.53 11.10
N PRO A 104 -23.49 -5.95 11.01
CA PRO A 104 -23.89 -7.34 11.20
C PRO A 104 -23.32 -8.28 10.13
N ALA A 105 -23.00 -7.80 8.93
CA ALA A 105 -22.41 -8.63 7.88
C ALA A 105 -20.99 -9.09 8.24
N ILE A 106 -20.19 -8.20 8.84
CA ILE A 106 -18.83 -8.48 9.29
C ILE A 106 -18.88 -9.38 10.55
N SER A 107 -19.80 -9.08 11.47
CA SER A 107 -20.02 -9.90 12.67
C SER A 107 -20.36 -11.36 12.36
N ASN A 108 -21.19 -11.60 11.34
CA ASN A 108 -21.62 -12.94 10.97
C ASN A 108 -20.52 -13.78 10.30
N ARG A 109 -19.59 -13.15 9.56
CA ARG A 109 -18.43 -13.86 8.98
C ARG A 109 -17.51 -14.43 10.04
N ILE A 110 -17.23 -13.65 11.08
CA ILE A 110 -16.29 -14.01 12.15
C ILE A 110 -16.88 -15.08 13.10
N LYS A 111 -18.22 -15.16 13.20
CA LYS A 111 -18.91 -16.24 13.92
C LYS A 111 -18.97 -17.55 13.12
N GLY A 112 -18.75 -17.51 11.80
CA GLY A 112 -18.99 -18.62 10.89
C GLY A 112 -17.82 -19.57 10.65
N GLY A 113 -16.60 -19.24 11.07
CA GLY A 113 -15.43 -20.06 10.80
C GLY A 113 -14.27 -19.80 11.76
N GLN A 114 -13.56 -20.86 12.11
CA GLN A 114 -12.30 -20.85 12.85
C GLN A 114 -11.20 -20.31 11.93
N GLU A 115 -11.31 -19.04 11.53
CA GLU A 115 -10.31 -18.40 10.68
C GLU A 115 -9.11 -18.05 11.55
N VAL A 116 -8.03 -18.81 11.37
CA VAL A 116 -6.71 -18.45 11.90
C VAL A 116 -6.36 -17.09 11.31
N LEU A 117 -6.47 -16.03 12.11
CA LEU A 117 -6.16 -14.67 11.69
C LEU A 117 -4.66 -14.57 11.36
N LYS A 118 -4.38 -14.56 10.07
CA LYS A 118 -3.02 -14.54 9.56
C LYS A 118 -2.36 -13.19 9.81
N ASP A 119 -1.04 -13.21 9.74
CA ASP A 119 -0.25 -12.00 9.60
C ASP A 119 -0.66 -11.26 8.33
N LEU A 120 -0.66 -9.93 8.42
CA LEU A 120 -0.86 -9.08 7.26
C LEU A 120 0.46 -8.99 6.48
N ASP A 121 0.36 -9.05 5.15
CA ASP A 121 1.54 -9.00 4.29
C ASP A 121 2.19 -7.62 4.35
N SER A 122 3.40 -7.56 4.92
CA SER A 122 4.19 -6.33 5.03
C SER A 122 4.98 -6.01 3.75
N ASN A 123 5.05 -6.93 2.78
CA ASN A 123 5.74 -6.66 1.52
C ASN A 123 4.96 -5.67 0.66
N PHE A 124 3.64 -5.57 0.85
CA PHE A 124 2.82 -4.58 0.14
C PHE A 124 3.28 -3.14 0.38
N TYR A 125 3.89 -2.86 1.54
CA TYR A 125 4.47 -1.57 1.90
C TYR A 125 6.00 -1.65 2.06
N HIS A 126 6.66 -2.57 1.34
CA HIS A 126 8.10 -2.73 1.42
C HIS A 126 8.82 -1.42 1.11
N GLY A 127 9.65 -0.93 2.04
CA GLY A 127 10.37 0.34 1.91
C GLY A 127 9.65 1.56 2.49
N VAL A 128 8.40 1.42 2.92
CA VAL A 128 7.66 2.45 3.67
C VAL A 128 8.15 2.48 5.11
N THR A 129 8.45 3.67 5.62
CA THR A 129 8.87 3.86 7.01
C THR A 129 7.67 3.79 7.96
N PHE A 130 7.89 3.33 9.18
CA PHE A 130 6.88 3.27 10.23
C PHE A 130 7.53 3.52 11.59
N PRO A 131 6.77 3.97 12.60
CA PRO A 131 7.31 4.26 13.91
C PRO A 131 7.60 2.95 14.68
N GLU A 132 8.81 2.42 14.53
CA GLU A 132 9.25 1.18 15.18
C GLU A 132 9.13 1.23 16.71
N GLU A 133 9.40 2.38 17.32
CA GLU A 133 9.26 2.57 18.78
C GLU A 133 7.82 2.39 19.27
N TRP A 134 6.83 2.68 18.44
CA TRP A 134 5.43 2.43 18.79
C TRP A 134 5.13 0.96 18.87
N VAL A 135 5.71 0.15 17.97
CA VAL A 135 5.54 -1.30 17.99
C VAL A 135 6.13 -1.87 19.28
N GLY A 136 7.36 -1.49 19.62
CA GLY A 136 8.00 -1.93 20.87
C GLY A 136 7.25 -1.47 22.12
N THR A 137 6.72 -0.24 22.13
CA THR A 137 5.89 0.25 23.25
C THR A 137 4.56 -0.51 23.33
N PHE A 138 3.92 -0.73 22.20
CA PHE A 138 2.64 -1.44 22.09
C PHE A 138 2.75 -2.88 22.57
N GLU A 139 3.86 -3.56 22.32
CA GLU A 139 4.11 -4.92 22.85
C GLU A 139 4.09 -4.98 24.37
N THR A 140 4.46 -3.89 25.06
CA THR A 140 4.43 -3.81 26.54
C THR A 140 3.05 -3.55 27.12
N PHE A 141 2.07 -3.15 26.29
CA PHE A 141 0.73 -2.82 26.74
C PHE A 141 -0.09 -4.06 27.10
N GLY A 142 -1.04 -3.89 28.03
CA GLY A 142 -2.08 -4.88 28.28
C GLY A 142 -3.09 -4.94 27.13
N ILE A 143 -3.87 -6.03 27.04
CA ILE A 143 -4.84 -6.22 25.95
C ILE A 143 -5.87 -5.08 25.86
N ASP A 144 -6.31 -4.53 26.99
CA ASP A 144 -7.27 -3.42 27.02
C ASP A 144 -6.67 -2.13 26.44
N ASP A 145 -5.43 -1.83 26.82
CA ASP A 145 -4.67 -0.68 26.27
C ASP A 145 -4.41 -0.86 24.77
N LYS A 146 -4.03 -2.07 24.35
CA LYS A 146 -3.84 -2.40 22.93
C LYS A 146 -5.13 -2.20 22.14
N LYS A 147 -6.29 -2.61 22.67
CA LYS A 147 -7.61 -2.36 22.05
C LYS A 147 -7.90 -0.88 21.89
N VAL A 148 -7.66 -0.07 22.93
CA VAL A 148 -7.84 1.39 22.86
C VAL A 148 -6.93 2.00 21.80
N CYS A 149 -5.66 1.58 21.75
CA CYS A 149 -4.71 2.02 20.74
C CYS A 149 -5.19 1.70 19.32
N PHE A 150 -5.56 0.43 19.06
CA PHE A 150 -6.07 -0.01 17.77
C PHE A 150 -7.35 0.72 17.36
N GLU A 151 -8.28 0.90 18.30
CA GLU A 151 -9.50 1.66 18.09
C GLU A 151 -9.20 3.10 17.66
N LYS A 152 -8.27 3.78 18.35
CA LYS A 152 -7.94 5.17 18.03
C LYS A 152 -7.28 5.30 16.68
N LEU A 153 -6.34 4.42 16.37
CA LEU A 153 -5.72 4.34 15.04
C LEU A 153 -6.79 4.10 13.97
N PHE A 154 -7.65 3.09 14.14
CA PHE A 154 -8.71 2.78 13.18
C PHE A 154 -9.72 3.92 13.00
N LYS A 155 -10.12 4.58 14.09
CA LYS A 155 -11.01 5.76 14.05
C LYS A 155 -10.35 6.98 13.40
N SER A 156 -9.03 7.10 13.43
CA SER A 156 -8.35 8.20 12.74
C SER A 156 -8.22 8.00 11.22
N LEU A 157 -8.40 6.77 10.73
CA LEU A 157 -8.37 6.45 9.30
C LEU A 157 -9.60 6.97 8.56
N ASP A 158 -9.40 7.31 7.29
CA ASP A 158 -10.48 7.64 6.36
C ASP A 158 -11.30 6.40 5.94
N GLN A 159 -12.49 6.62 5.39
CA GLN A 159 -13.41 5.53 5.04
C GLN A 159 -12.81 4.52 4.04
N GLN A 160 -11.98 4.99 3.10
CA GLN A 160 -11.29 4.12 2.15
C GLN A 160 -10.25 3.23 2.85
N GLU A 161 -9.43 3.81 3.74
CA GLU A 161 -8.42 3.08 4.50
C GLU A 161 -9.05 2.08 5.47
N ARG A 162 -10.14 2.45 6.16
CA ARG A 162 -10.89 1.49 6.99
C ARG A 162 -11.42 0.33 6.17
N GLY A 163 -11.89 0.59 4.95
CA GLY A 163 -12.32 -0.44 4.01
C GLY A 163 -11.18 -1.38 3.63
N LEU A 164 -9.98 -0.85 3.41
CA LEU A 164 -8.78 -1.65 3.13
C LEU A 164 -8.40 -2.50 4.34
N VAL A 165 -8.29 -1.92 5.53
CA VAL A 165 -7.96 -2.66 6.76
C VAL A 165 -8.95 -3.80 6.99
N LEU A 166 -10.25 -3.54 6.91
CA LEU A 166 -11.26 -4.59 7.05
C LEU A 166 -11.21 -5.63 5.94
N GLY A 167 -10.90 -5.21 4.71
CA GLY A 167 -10.75 -6.10 3.56
C GLY A 167 -9.51 -6.99 3.65
N THR A 168 -8.44 -6.56 4.32
CA THR A 168 -7.23 -7.36 4.54
C THR A 168 -7.35 -8.26 5.77
N LEU A 169 -8.18 -7.87 6.75
CA LEU A 169 -8.45 -8.66 7.97
C LEU A 169 -9.50 -9.77 7.77
N MET A 170 -10.26 -9.74 6.67
CA MET A 170 -11.29 -10.71 6.27
C MET A 170 -10.85 -11.56 5.08
#